data_AF-A0A843X3J3-F1
#
_entry.id   AF-A0A843X3J3-F1
#
_cell.length_a   1.000
_cell.length_b   1.000
_cell.length_c   1.000
_cell.angle_alpha   90.00
_cell.angle_beta   90.00
_cell.angle_gamma   90.00
#
_symmetry.space_group_name_H-M   'P 1'
#
loop_
_entity.id
_entity.type
_entity.pdbx_description
1 polymer ?
#
loop_
_entity_poly.entity_id
_entity_poly.type
_entity_poly.pdbx_seq_one_letter_code
_entity_poly.pdbx_strand_id
1 'polypeptide(L)' 'MPKKPNAVVLGALLDACPISKNVEIGDRVIHRLLELELEKSENYVSSSKLYADSKRWEESARTRGLMRERGATKTPSCN' A
#
# COMPACT_ATOMS: atom_id res chain seq x y z
N MET A 1 20.16 -15.08 -9.27
CA MET A 1 20.13 -13.61 -9.21
C MET A 1 18.82 -13.17 -8.57
N PRO A 2 18.83 -12.39 -7.46
CA PRO A 2 17.57 -11.88 -6.93
C PRO A 2 17.06 -10.80 -7.89
N LYS A 3 15.96 -11.09 -8.60
CA LYS A 3 15.28 -10.10 -9.44
C LYS A 3 14.64 -9.07 -8.52
N LYS A 4 14.69 -7.79 -8.90
CA LYS A 4 13.96 -6.74 -8.17
C LYS A 4 12.49 -7.16 -8.07
N PRO A 5 11.87 -7.06 -6.89
CA PRO A 5 10.47 -7.46 -6.72
C PRO A 5 9.61 -6.55 -7.60
N ASN A 6 8.74 -7.17 -8.39
CA ASN A 6 7.79 -6.46 -9.24
C ASN A 6 6.53 -6.08 -8.44
N ALA A 7 5.65 -5.28 -9.04
CA ALA A 7 4.43 -4.79 -8.41
C ALA A 7 3.55 -5.94 -7.88
N VAL A 8 3.55 -7.07 -8.58
CA VAL A 8 2.76 -8.25 -8.26
C VAL A 8 3.25 -8.92 -6.98
N VAL A 9 4.57 -9.11 -6.83
CA VAL A 9 5.15 -9.70 -5.63
C VAL A 9 4.98 -8.79 -4.42
N LEU A 10 5.15 -7.48 -4.59
CA LEU A 10 4.95 -6.51 -3.51
C LEU A 10 3.47 -6.40 -3.12
N GLY A 11 2.55 -6.40 -4.08
CA GLY A 11 1.10 -6.42 -3.82
C GLY A 11 0.66 -7.66 -3.05
N ALA A 12 1.11 -8.85 -3.47
CA ALA A 12 0.81 -10.10 -2.78
C ALA A 12 1.36 -10.12 -1.34
N LEU A 13 2.56 -9.57 -1.12
CA LEU A 13 3.12 -9.42 0.21
C LEU A 13 2.32 -8.43 1.06
N LEU A 14 1.88 -7.32 0.46
CA LEU A 14 1.04 -6.33 1.14
C LEU A 14 -0.30 -6.91 1.57
N ASP A 15 -0.93 -7.75 0.74
CA ASP A 15 -2.18 -8.44 1.08
C ASP A 15 -2.05 -9.40 2.27
N ALA A 16 -0.87 -9.99 2.47
CA ALA A 16 -0.59 -10.88 3.59
C ALA A 16 -0.25 -10.14 4.90
N CYS A 17 0.14 -8.86 4.83
CA CYS A 17 0.54 -8.08 6.00
C CYS A 17 -0.59 -7.82 7.02
N PRO A 18 -1.84 -7.52 6.61
CA PRO A 18 -2.98 -7.42 7.54
C PRO A 18 -3.24 -8.72 8.30
N ILE A 19 -3.14 -9.87 7.61
CA ILE A 19 -3.39 -11.20 8.19
C ILE A 19 -2.35 -11.53 9.27
N SER A 20 -1.09 -11.20 9.01
CA SER A 20 0.01 -11.41 9.95
C SER A 20 0.14 -10.33 11.02
N LYS A 21 -0.72 -9.29 10.99
CA LYS A 21 -0.63 -8.08 11.84
C LYS A 21 0.75 -7.41 11.82
N ASN A 22 1.53 -7.65 10.77
CA ASN A 22 2.89 -7.12 10.62
C ASN A 22 2.85 -5.80 9.86
N VAL A 23 2.49 -4.76 10.61
CA VAL A 23 2.35 -3.39 10.14
C VAL A 23 3.66 -2.84 9.58
N GLU A 24 4.78 -3.14 10.25
CA GLU A 24 6.09 -2.64 9.86
C GLU A 24 6.52 -3.15 8.48
N ILE A 25 6.26 -4.43 8.19
CA ILE A 25 6.54 -5.00 6.88
C ILE A 25 5.63 -4.38 5.83
N GLY A 26 4.33 -4.26 6.11
CA GLY A 26 3.40 -3.67 5.16
C GLY A 26 3.72 -2.20 4.85
N ASP A 27 4.13 -1.42 5.85
CA ASP A 27 4.55 -0.02 5.70
C ASP A 27 5.79 0.11 4.79
N ARG A 28 6.79 -0.77 4.98
CA ARG A 28 7.97 -0.84 4.10
C ARG A 28 7.61 -1.23 2.68
N VAL A 29 6.66 -2.16 2.50
CA VAL A 29 6.20 -2.61 1.18
C VAL A 29 5.46 -1.48 0.46
N ILE A 30 4.59 -0.75 1.15
CA ILE A 30 3.88 0.42 0.63
C ILE A 30 4.89 1.49 0.20
N HIS A 31 5.85 1.83 1.06
CA HIS A 31 6.91 2.78 0.73
C HIS A 31 7.71 2.31 -0.50
N ARG A 32 7.99 1.01 -0.62
CA ARG A 32 8.71 0.48 -1.77
C ARG A 32 7.90 0.51 -3.07
N LEU A 33 6.60 0.25 -3.00
CA LEU A 33 5.68 0.39 -4.13
C LEU A 33 5.63 1.83 -4.61
N LEU A 34 5.61 2.78 -3.67
CA LEU A 34 5.74 4.20 -3.97
C LEU A 34 7.09 4.51 -4.63
N GLU A 35 8.24 4.16 -4.02
CA GLU A 35 9.57 4.43 -4.61
C GLU A 35 9.74 3.90 -6.04
N LEU A 36 9.10 2.78 -6.37
CA LEU A 36 9.18 2.16 -7.69
C LEU A 36 8.09 2.63 -8.67
N GLU A 37 7.18 3.49 -8.24
CA GLU A 37 6.00 3.95 -9.01
C GLU A 37 5.11 2.77 -9.47
N LEU A 38 5.09 1.70 -8.68
CA LEU A 38 4.35 0.45 -8.96
C LEU A 38 2.97 0.41 -8.29
N GLU A 39 2.46 1.59 -7.94
CA GLU A 39 1.20 1.74 -7.25
C GLU A 39 0.02 1.39 -8.17
N LYS A 40 -0.85 0.50 -7.68
CA LYS A 40 -2.15 0.19 -8.29
C LYS A 40 -3.27 0.49 -7.29
N SER A 41 -4.46 0.78 -7.80
CA SER A 41 -5.67 0.98 -6.98
C SER A 41 -5.95 -0.17 -6.01
N GLU A 42 -5.56 -1.39 -6.38
CA GLU A 42 -5.66 -2.60 -5.55
C GLU A 42 -4.82 -2.48 -4.26
N ASN A 43 -3.59 -1.96 -4.38
CA ASN A 43 -2.69 -1.77 -3.23
C ASN A 43 -3.22 -0.73 -2.23
N TYR A 44 -4.10 0.18 -2.67
CA TYR A 44 -4.76 1.17 -1.81
C TYR A 44 -5.73 0.50 -0.82
N VAL A 45 -6.45 -0.53 -1.25
CA VAL A 45 -7.38 -1.27 -0.39
C VAL A 45 -6.59 -1.99 0.71
N SER A 46 -5.48 -2.63 0.32
CA SER A 46 -4.61 -3.39 1.21
C SER A 46 -3.87 -2.48 2.20
N SER A 47 -3.35 -1.33 1.74
CA SER A 47 -2.72 -0.34 2.61
C SER A 47 -3.73 0.26 3.60
N SER A 48 -4.95 0.58 3.16
CA SER A 48 -5.98 1.09 4.05
C SER A 48 -6.38 0.08 5.12
N LYS A 49 -6.42 -1.21 4.78
CA LYS A 49 -6.74 -2.29 5.73
C LYS A 49 -5.63 -2.47 6.76
N LEU A 50 -4.37 -2.48 6.31
CA LEU A 50 -3.21 -2.55 7.18
C LEU A 50 -3.20 -1.42 8.22
N TYR A 51 -3.37 -0.17 7.80
CA TYR A 51 -3.32 0.96 8.73
C TYR A 51 -4.53 1.02 9.67
N ALA A 52 -5.72 0.61 9.22
CA ALA A 52 -6.92 0.52 10.05
C ALA A 52 -6.72 -0.45 11.24
N ASP A 53 -6.08 -1.60 11.00
CA ASP A 53 -5.78 -2.59 12.05
C ASP A 53 -4.70 -2.10 13.03
N SER A 54 -3.90 -1.11 12.63
CA SER A 54 -2.69 -0.69 13.34
C SER A 54 -2.82 0.58 14.16
N LYS A 55 -3.98 1.26 14.10
CA LYS A 55 -4.20 2.61 14.65
C LYS A 55 -3.17 3.67 14.19
N ARG A 56 -2.39 3.42 13.13
CA ARG A 56 -1.40 4.33 12.55
C ARG A 56 -2.04 5.24 11.51
N TRP A 57 -2.99 6.06 11.95
CA TRP A 57 -3.80 6.92 11.07
C TRP A 57 -3.01 8.04 10.41
N GLU A 58 -2.00 8.61 11.08
CA GLU A 58 -1.10 9.62 10.50
C GLU A 58 -0.28 9.07 9.34
N GLU A 59 0.29 7.88 9.50
CA GLU A 59 1.07 7.22 8.44
C GLU A 59 0.18 6.87 7.25
N SER A 60 -1.06 6.44 7.50
CA SER A 60 -2.06 6.27 6.45
C SER A 60 -2.37 7.57 5.72
N ALA A 61 -2.49 8.69 6.44
CA ALA A 61 -2.75 9.99 5.86
C ALA A 61 -1.57 10.47 4.99
N ARG A 62 -0.32 10.29 5.45
CA ARG A 62 0.88 10.64 4.67
C ARG A 62 0.95 9.82 3.38
N THR A 63 0.75 8.51 3.48
CA THR A 63 0.73 7.62 2.32
C THR A 63 -0.40 8.00 1.36
N ARG A 64 -1.62 8.26 1.86
CA ARG A 64 -2.74 8.75 1.01
C ARG A 64 -2.43 10.09 0.34
N GLY A 65 -1.70 10.98 1.01
CA GLY A 65 -1.24 12.24 0.43
C GLY A 65 -0.32 12.00 -0.76
N LEU A 66 0.71 11.16 -0.59
CA LEU A 66 1.65 10.77 -1.65
C LEU A 66 0.93 10.08 -2.82
N MET A 67 -0.02 9.18 -2.54
CA MET A 67 -0.83 8.51 -3.57
C MET A 67 -1.69 9.53 -4.35
N ARG A 68 -2.31 10.50 -3.67
CA ARG A 68 -3.07 11.60 -4.33
C ARG A 68 -2.18 12.50 -5.17
N GLU A 69 -1.01 12.88 -4.68
CA GLU A 69 -0.04 13.69 -5.42
C GLU A 69 0.39 13.00 -6.71
N ARG A 70 0.48 11.67 -6.70
CA ARG A 70 0.88 10.85 -7.84
C ARG A 70 -0.27 10.47 -8.78
N GLY A 71 -1.45 11.05 -8.56
CA GLY A 71 -2.61 10.84 -9.44
C GLY A 71 -3.31 9.50 -9.26
N ALA A 72 -2.96 8.72 -8.23
CA ALA A 72 -3.70 7.52 -7.87
C ALA A 72 -4.96 7.91 -7.09
N THR A 73 -5.93 8.42 -7.84
CA THR A 73 -7.28 8.60 -7.35
C THR A 73 -7.96 7.24 -7.32
N LYS A 74 -8.58 6.89 -6.18
CA LYS A 74 -9.69 5.93 -6.21
C LYS A 74 -10.67 6.50 -7.24
N THR A 75 -10.90 5.79 -8.34
CA THR A 75 -12.13 6.00 -9.10
C THR A 75 -13.27 5.77 -8.11
N PRO A 76 -14.08 6.78 -7.79
CA PRO A 76 -15.26 6.56 -6.97
C PRO A 76 -16.13 5.56 -7.74
N SER A 77 -16.27 4.35 -7.22
CA SER A 77 -17.33 3.45 -7.66
C SER A 77 -18.65 4.12 -7.30
N CYS A 78 -19.38 4.52 -8.35
CA CYS A 78 -20.65 5.22 -8.28
C CYS A 78 -21.72 4.33 -7.64
N ASN A 79 -22.27 4.77 -6.51
CA ASN A 79 -23.58 4.39 -5.98
C ASN A 79 -23.98 5.36 -4.85
#